data_AF-A0AAV9ZQB0-F1
#
_entry.id   AF-A0AAV9ZQB0-F1
#
_cell.length_a   1.000
_cell.length_b   1.000
_cell.length_c   1.000
_cell.angle_alpha   90.00
_cell.angle_beta   90.00
_cell.angle_gamma   90.00
#
_symmetry.space_group_name_H-M   'P 1'
#
loop_
_entity.id
_entity.type
_entity.pdbx_description
1 polymer ?
#
loop_
_entity_poly.entity_id
_entity_poly.type
_entity_poly.pdbx_seq_one_letter_code
_entity_poly.pdbx_strand_id
1 'polypeptide(L)'
;MSSRHTTPPSDDDPLSDIYDAMAQSSPLAPSRVDKRPHSEVDQDDDEMSAPGTLPPTNPASTPQNTTAPATVNQNLVAAVARFAERKRLKAEQKAELEVFIQDLPALREAKAYGTILLRTSKVEEIVNEAPPWQPTADLLRNAANYSAGVLLSSKIRTYKGSVPTNIVIDILKKRSTDIPPGTEHNPAEWSKLTAAVQDALTQKRARFKKLIAASLNPTDKKSKEHAPKEERLNIFQLTQAFVEGTRCSSVRPHSFDARAGWTEL
;
A
#
# COMPACT_ATOMS: atom_id res chain seq x y z
N MET A 1 -2.31 -78.43 22.25
CA MET A 1 -1.74 -77.49 21.25
C MET A 1 -2.80 -76.44 20.96
N SER A 2 -2.65 -75.23 21.50
CA SER A 2 -3.68 -74.17 21.47
C SER A 2 -3.03 -72.89 20.94
N SER A 3 -3.39 -72.50 19.73
CA SER A 3 -2.91 -71.25 19.11
C SER A 3 -3.72 -70.05 19.62
N ARG A 4 -3.03 -69.03 20.15
CA ARG A 4 -3.59 -67.69 20.34
C ARG A 4 -3.07 -66.79 19.22
N HIS A 5 -4.00 -66.21 18.48
CA HIS A 5 -3.76 -65.21 17.46
C HIS A 5 -4.00 -63.84 18.13
N THR A 6 -2.96 -63.02 18.20
CA THR A 6 -3.01 -61.66 18.76
C THR A 6 -2.90 -60.68 17.60
N THR A 7 -3.98 -59.97 17.30
CA THR A 7 -4.01 -58.83 16.39
C THR A 7 -3.48 -57.57 17.09
N PRO A 8 -2.70 -56.72 16.41
CA PRO A 8 -2.25 -55.44 16.95
C PRO A 8 -3.34 -54.36 16.85
N PRO A 9 -3.30 -53.34 17.73
CA PRO A 9 -4.22 -52.20 17.71
C PRO A 9 -3.90 -51.24 16.57
N SER A 10 -4.95 -50.67 15.98
CA SER A 10 -4.89 -49.61 14.97
C SER A 10 -4.93 -48.25 15.66
N ASP A 11 -3.78 -47.58 15.69
CA ASP A 11 -3.63 -46.25 16.29
C ASP A 11 -3.78 -45.13 15.23
N ASP A 12 -4.71 -44.23 15.55
CA ASP A 12 -4.70 -42.78 15.35
C ASP A 12 -4.84 -42.19 13.94
N ASP A 13 -6.10 -41.88 13.60
CA ASP A 13 -6.50 -41.04 12.47
C ASP A 13 -6.51 -39.55 12.93
N PRO A 14 -5.53 -38.71 12.55
CA PRO A 14 -5.32 -37.36 13.12
C PRO A 14 -6.36 -36.30 12.69
N LEU A 15 -7.49 -36.74 12.13
CA LEU A 15 -8.55 -35.88 11.60
C LEU A 15 -9.76 -35.76 12.53
N SER A 16 -9.91 -36.64 13.53
CA SER A 16 -11.03 -36.55 14.51
C SER A 16 -10.89 -35.35 15.43
N ASP A 17 -9.66 -34.98 15.82
CA ASP A 17 -9.41 -33.92 16.80
C ASP A 17 -9.72 -32.52 16.26
N ILE A 18 -9.71 -32.33 14.94
CA ILE A 18 -10.03 -31.03 14.31
C ILE A 18 -11.54 -30.75 14.36
N TYR A 19 -12.38 -31.78 14.29
CA TYR A 19 -13.84 -31.60 14.32
C TYR A 19 -14.37 -31.30 15.73
N ASP A 20 -13.76 -31.84 16.79
CA ASP A 20 -14.16 -31.53 18.17
C ASP A 20 -13.76 -30.12 18.61
N ALA A 21 -12.69 -29.55 18.04
CA ALA A 21 -12.28 -28.18 18.34
C ALA A 21 -13.23 -27.11 17.75
N MET A 22 -13.92 -27.41 16.65
CA MET A 22 -14.87 -26.47 16.01
C MET A 22 -16.26 -26.47 16.66
N ALA A 23 -16.58 -27.45 17.50
CA ALA A 23 -17.89 -27.53 18.16
C ALA A 23 -18.01 -26.67 19.43
N GLN A 24 -16.91 -26.05 19.91
CA GLN A 24 -16.91 -25.31 21.19
C GLN A 24 -16.94 -23.77 21.06
N SER A 25 -16.96 -23.20 19.86
CA SER A 25 -17.09 -21.75 19.70
C SER A 25 -18.56 -21.30 19.75
N SER A 26 -19.03 -21.01 20.96
CA SER A 26 -20.33 -20.35 21.19
C SER A 26 -20.39 -18.96 20.52
N PRO A 27 -21.57 -18.55 20.00
CA PRO A 27 -21.76 -17.23 19.41
C PRO A 27 -21.80 -16.13 20.48
N LEU A 28 -20.96 -15.11 20.31
CA LEU A 28 -20.98 -13.90 21.12
C LEU A 28 -22.27 -13.09 20.84
N ALA A 29 -22.98 -12.75 21.91
CA ALA A 29 -24.19 -11.95 21.91
C ALA A 29 -23.97 -10.52 21.35
N PRO A 30 -25.01 -9.89 20.78
CA PRO A 30 -24.92 -8.52 20.27
C PRO A 30 -24.75 -7.51 21.41
N SER A 31 -23.62 -6.79 21.41
CA SER A 31 -23.35 -5.69 22.33
C SER A 31 -24.26 -4.50 22.04
N ARG A 32 -24.92 -4.04 23.11
CA ARG A 32 -25.84 -2.92 23.23
C ARG A 32 -25.33 -1.62 22.61
N VAL A 33 -26.27 -0.93 21.95
CA VAL A 33 -26.24 0.50 21.61
C VAL A 33 -26.33 1.30 22.90
N ASP A 34 -25.25 1.97 23.30
CA ASP A 34 -25.27 2.95 24.37
C ASP A 34 -25.66 4.34 23.84
N LYS A 35 -26.63 4.94 24.53
CA LYS A 35 -27.20 6.27 24.32
C LYS A 35 -26.51 7.29 25.24
N ARG A 36 -26.10 8.44 24.66
CA ARG A 36 -26.05 9.84 25.19
C ARG A 36 -25.28 10.14 26.49
N PRO A 37 -24.70 11.35 26.60
CA PRO A 37 -25.40 12.49 27.23
C PRO A 37 -25.20 13.81 26.44
N HIS A 38 -26.25 14.49 25.96
CA HIS A 38 -26.91 15.64 26.58
C HIS A 38 -26.10 16.41 27.64
N SER A 39 -25.56 17.56 27.26
CA SER A 39 -25.14 18.63 28.17
C SER A 39 -26.17 19.75 28.12
N GLU A 40 -26.84 19.96 29.25
CA GLU A 40 -27.71 21.08 29.56
C GLU A 40 -26.90 22.21 30.21
N VAL A 41 -27.26 23.44 29.84
CA VAL A 41 -27.40 24.66 30.67
C VAL A 41 -26.16 25.21 31.39
N ASP A 42 -25.77 26.42 30.99
CA ASP A 42 -25.59 27.50 31.97
C ASP A 42 -26.30 28.77 31.48
N GLN A 43 -27.06 29.32 32.42
CA GLN A 43 -28.09 30.32 32.30
C GLN A 43 -27.63 31.47 33.20
N ASP A 44 -27.19 32.56 32.60
CA ASP A 44 -26.95 33.82 33.32
C ASP A 44 -28.07 34.79 32.95
N ASP A 45 -28.99 34.92 33.91
CA ASP A 45 -29.96 36.01 34.02
C ASP A 45 -29.21 37.28 34.46
N ASP A 46 -29.35 38.38 33.71
CA ASP A 46 -29.30 39.69 34.33
C ASP A 46 -30.17 40.73 33.60
N GLU A 47 -30.79 41.53 34.43
CA GLU A 47 -32.08 42.22 34.28
C GLU A 47 -31.88 43.67 33.80
N MET A 48 -32.79 44.24 32.99
CA MET A 48 -33.51 45.48 33.33
C MET A 48 -34.36 46.06 32.17
N SER A 49 -35.63 46.20 32.53
CA SER A 49 -36.79 46.89 31.94
C SER A 49 -36.59 48.14 31.07
N ALA A 50 -37.46 48.30 30.07
CA ALA A 50 -38.47 49.39 30.02
C ALA A 50 -39.46 49.24 28.84
N PRO A 51 -40.68 49.83 28.93
CA PRO A 51 -41.85 49.37 28.20
C PRO A 51 -42.21 50.24 26.99
N GLY A 52 -42.92 49.64 26.02
CA GLY A 52 -43.97 50.36 25.32
C GLY A 52 -43.95 50.29 23.79
N THR A 53 -45.15 50.01 23.28
CA THR A 53 -45.71 50.46 21.99
C THR A 53 -45.68 49.44 20.85
N LEU A 54 -46.83 48.76 20.69
CA LEU A 54 -47.25 48.10 19.46
C LEU A 54 -47.47 49.13 18.34
N PRO A 55 -47.09 48.81 17.10
CA PRO A 55 -47.94 49.11 15.94
C PRO A 55 -48.05 47.89 14.98
N PRO A 56 -48.91 47.97 13.96
CA PRO A 56 -49.77 46.85 13.57
C PRO A 56 -49.20 45.92 12.51
N THR A 57 -49.78 44.73 12.51
CA THR A 57 -49.87 43.75 11.44
C THR A 57 -49.99 44.41 10.07
N ASN A 58 -49.01 44.20 9.21
CA ASN A 58 -49.10 44.52 7.78
C ASN A 58 -48.88 43.24 6.96
N PRO A 59 -49.68 42.99 5.91
CA PRO A 59 -49.70 41.72 5.20
C PRO A 59 -48.61 41.64 4.12
N ALA A 60 -48.13 40.42 3.90
CA ALA A 60 -47.56 39.93 2.64
C ALA A 60 -46.50 40.81 1.95
N SER A 61 -45.26 40.73 2.43
CA SER A 61 -44.08 41.00 1.60
C SER A 61 -43.63 39.71 0.93
N THR A 62 -44.13 39.49 -0.29
CA THR A 62 -43.55 38.59 -1.28
C THR A 62 -42.04 38.82 -1.35
N PRO A 63 -41.17 37.79 -1.33
CA PRO A 63 -39.75 38.00 -1.61
C PRO A 63 -39.64 38.39 -3.09
N GLN A 64 -39.49 39.69 -3.35
CA GLN A 64 -39.08 40.18 -4.66
C GLN A 64 -37.65 39.70 -4.91
N ASN A 65 -37.57 38.55 -5.58
CA ASN A 65 -36.36 38.04 -6.21
C ASN A 65 -36.04 38.98 -7.38
N THR A 66 -35.47 40.15 -7.09
CA THR A 66 -34.98 41.09 -8.10
C THR A 66 -33.60 40.65 -8.53
N THR A 67 -33.56 39.61 -9.36
CA THR A 67 -32.36 39.22 -10.11
C THR A 67 -32.11 40.29 -11.17
N ALA A 68 -31.31 41.30 -10.81
CA ALA A 68 -30.78 42.23 -11.80
C ALA A 68 -29.97 41.43 -12.85
N PRO A 69 -30.14 41.69 -14.15
CA PRO A 69 -29.36 41.01 -15.18
C PRO A 69 -27.88 41.34 -14.97
N ALA A 70 -27.08 40.32 -14.73
CA ALA A 70 -25.63 40.46 -14.57
C ALA A 70 -25.06 41.03 -15.87
N THR A 71 -24.67 42.31 -15.85
CA THR A 71 -23.99 42.92 -16.99
C THR A 71 -22.60 42.32 -17.06
N VAL A 72 -22.39 41.39 -18.00
CA VAL A 72 -21.10 40.72 -18.19
C VAL A 72 -20.08 41.76 -18.64
N ASN A 73 -19.08 42.01 -17.80
CA ASN A 73 -18.02 42.96 -18.09
C ASN A 73 -17.19 42.45 -19.29
N GLN A 74 -17.16 43.19 -20.41
CA GLN A 74 -16.41 42.81 -21.61
C GLN A 74 -14.92 42.56 -21.33
N ASN A 75 -14.35 43.21 -20.31
CA ASN A 75 -12.97 42.98 -19.89
C ASN A 75 -12.78 41.56 -19.33
N LEU A 76 -13.79 40.99 -18.66
CA LEU A 76 -13.75 39.62 -18.13
C LEU A 76 -13.72 38.60 -19.27
N VAL A 77 -14.53 38.81 -20.31
CA VAL A 77 -14.57 37.93 -21.49
C VAL A 77 -13.22 37.93 -22.21
N ALA A 78 -12.64 39.10 -22.44
CA ALA A 78 -11.30 39.22 -23.03
C ALA A 78 -10.20 38.58 -22.16
N ALA A 79 -10.28 38.72 -20.84
CA ALA A 79 -9.34 38.10 -19.91
C ALA A 79 -9.43 36.57 -19.93
N VAL A 80 -10.64 36.01 -20.00
CA VAL A 80 -10.84 34.55 -20.05
C VAL A 80 -10.46 33.99 -21.41
N ALA A 81 -10.70 34.68 -22.52
CA ALA A 81 -10.21 34.28 -23.84
C ALA A 81 -8.67 34.14 -23.85
N ARG A 82 -7.95 35.13 -23.31
CA ARG A 82 -6.49 35.07 -23.15
C ARG A 82 -6.04 33.94 -22.20
N PHE A 83 -6.84 33.62 -21.19
CA PHE A 83 -6.57 32.48 -20.31
C PHE A 83 -6.73 31.14 -21.06
N ALA A 84 -7.80 31.01 -21.84
CA ALA A 84 -8.09 29.82 -22.63
C ALA A 84 -7.03 29.54 -23.70
N GLU A 85 -6.50 30.60 -24.34
CA GLU A 85 -5.38 30.49 -25.28
C GLU A 85 -4.10 30.03 -24.58
N ARG A 86 -3.76 30.59 -23.42
CA ARG A 86 -2.59 30.16 -22.63
C ARG A 86 -2.67 28.70 -22.19
N LYS A 87 -3.88 28.21 -21.89
CA LYS A 87 -4.13 26.82 -21.50
C LYS A 87 -4.34 25.87 -22.68
N ARG A 88 -4.26 26.36 -23.93
CA ARG A 88 -4.43 25.57 -25.17
C ARG A 88 -5.72 24.74 -25.18
N LEU A 89 -6.82 25.32 -24.69
CA LEU A 89 -8.14 24.68 -24.71
C LEU A 89 -8.61 24.45 -26.16
N LYS A 90 -9.32 23.35 -26.40
CA LYS A 90 -9.94 23.03 -27.70
C LYS A 90 -11.04 24.05 -28.05
N ALA A 91 -11.38 24.19 -29.33
CA ALA A 91 -12.38 25.14 -29.78
C ALA A 91 -13.75 24.96 -29.09
N GLU A 92 -14.19 23.72 -28.90
CA GLU A 92 -15.41 23.37 -28.16
C GLU A 92 -15.37 23.85 -26.70
N GLN A 93 -14.25 23.63 -26.01
CA GLN A 93 -14.05 24.03 -24.61
C GLN A 93 -14.02 25.55 -24.45
N LYS A 94 -13.53 26.27 -25.47
CA LYS A 94 -13.57 27.75 -25.48
C LYS A 94 -14.99 28.27 -25.59
N ALA A 95 -15.80 27.68 -26.48
CA ALA A 95 -17.20 28.04 -26.64
C ALA A 95 -18.01 27.76 -25.36
N GLU A 96 -17.82 26.60 -24.73
CA GLU A 96 -18.46 26.28 -23.44
C GLU A 96 -18.05 27.25 -22.33
N LEU A 97 -16.77 27.65 -22.27
CA LEU A 97 -16.28 28.59 -21.26
C LEU A 97 -16.87 29.99 -21.46
N GLU A 98 -17.06 30.43 -22.71
CA GLU A 98 -17.69 31.71 -23.03
C GLU A 98 -19.17 31.72 -22.61
N VAL A 99 -19.91 30.65 -22.91
CA VAL A 99 -21.30 30.45 -22.43
C VAL A 99 -21.34 30.42 -20.90
N PHE A 100 -20.40 29.72 -20.26
CA PHE A 100 -20.33 29.62 -18.80
C PHE A 100 -20.13 31.00 -18.14
N ILE A 101 -19.35 31.91 -18.73
CA ILE A 101 -19.16 33.25 -18.16
C ILE A 101 -20.46 34.08 -18.21
N GLN A 102 -21.24 33.88 -19.27
CA GLN A 102 -22.49 34.61 -19.52
C GLN A 102 -23.66 34.10 -18.66
N ASP A 103 -23.55 32.91 -18.07
CA ASP A 103 -24.56 32.37 -17.17
C ASP A 103 -24.70 33.18 -15.86
N LEU A 104 -25.89 33.08 -15.25
CA LEU A 104 -26.17 33.60 -13.91
C LEU A 104 -25.20 33.01 -12.86
N PRO A 105 -24.76 33.78 -11.84
CA PRO A 105 -23.82 33.30 -10.82
C PRO A 105 -24.23 31.96 -10.17
N ALA A 106 -25.49 31.83 -9.74
CA ALA A 106 -26.01 30.60 -9.17
C ALA A 106 -25.98 29.41 -10.16
N LEU A 107 -26.22 29.68 -11.45
CA LEU A 107 -26.17 28.66 -12.49
C LEU A 107 -24.72 28.22 -12.77
N ARG A 108 -23.76 29.13 -12.69
CA ARG A 108 -22.32 28.81 -12.80
C ARG A 108 -21.85 27.89 -11.67
N GLU A 109 -22.23 28.19 -10.44
CA GLU A 109 -21.91 27.34 -9.28
C GLU A 109 -22.52 25.96 -9.42
N ALA A 110 -23.80 25.87 -9.81
CA ALA A 110 -24.46 24.59 -10.06
C ALA A 110 -23.79 23.79 -11.19
N LYS A 111 -23.45 24.43 -12.32
CA LYS A 111 -22.74 23.78 -13.43
C LYS A 111 -21.34 23.31 -13.02
N ALA A 112 -20.61 24.10 -12.24
CA ALA A 112 -19.28 23.73 -11.73
C ALA A 112 -19.36 22.52 -10.79
N TYR A 113 -20.31 22.52 -9.85
CA TYR A 113 -20.53 21.39 -8.96
C TYR A 113 -20.95 20.13 -9.72
N GLY A 114 -21.87 20.26 -10.69
CA GLY A 114 -22.27 19.16 -11.56
C GLY A 114 -21.11 18.56 -12.38
N THR A 115 -20.20 19.39 -12.88
CA THR A 115 -18.99 18.89 -13.59
C THR A 115 -18.00 18.20 -12.65
N ILE A 116 -17.88 18.67 -11.39
CA ILE A 116 -17.07 17.98 -10.38
C ILE A 116 -17.66 16.60 -10.06
N LEU A 117 -18.98 16.50 -9.88
CA LEU A 117 -19.68 15.23 -9.68
C LEU A 117 -19.52 14.27 -10.87
N LEU A 118 -19.68 14.77 -12.09
CA LEU A 118 -19.48 13.95 -13.29
C LEU A 118 -18.04 13.44 -13.39
N ARG A 119 -17.05 14.28 -13.08
CA ARG A 119 -15.64 13.88 -13.12
C ARG A 119 -15.31 12.87 -12.03
N THR A 120 -15.83 13.04 -10.82
CA THR A 120 -15.62 12.08 -9.72
C THR A 120 -16.24 10.73 -10.06
N SER A 121 -17.46 10.70 -10.59
CA SER A 121 -18.10 9.47 -11.06
C SER A 121 -17.30 8.76 -12.18
N LYS A 122 -16.77 9.50 -13.16
CA LYS A 122 -15.91 8.92 -14.20
C LYS A 122 -14.58 8.39 -13.65
N VAL A 123 -14.01 9.06 -12.65
CA VAL A 123 -12.79 8.57 -11.97
C VAL A 123 -13.10 7.28 -11.23
N GLU A 124 -14.23 7.20 -10.53
CA GLU A 124 -14.68 5.98 -9.86
C GLU A 124 -14.91 4.83 -10.85
N GLU A 125 -15.52 5.09 -12.01
CA GLU A 125 -15.68 4.11 -13.08
C GLU A 125 -14.34 3.57 -13.57
N ILE A 126 -13.37 4.45 -13.86
CA ILE A 126 -12.02 4.05 -14.27
C ILE A 126 -11.33 3.23 -13.16
N VAL A 127 -11.49 3.60 -11.89
CA VAL A 127 -10.93 2.87 -10.76
C VAL A 127 -11.58 1.49 -10.62
N ASN A 128 -12.88 1.37 -10.88
CA ASN A 128 -13.62 0.11 -10.84
C ASN A 128 -13.25 -0.82 -12.00
N GLU A 129 -12.98 -0.27 -13.18
CA GLU A 129 -12.55 -1.04 -14.36
C GLU A 129 -11.06 -1.38 -14.37
N ALA A 130 -10.27 -0.77 -13.48
CA ALA A 130 -8.84 -0.99 -13.43
C ALA A 130 -8.52 -2.47 -13.15
N PRO A 131 -7.62 -3.09 -13.93
CA PRO A 131 -7.19 -4.46 -13.67
C PRO A 131 -6.63 -4.59 -12.25
N PRO A 132 -6.87 -5.72 -11.55
CA PRO A 132 -6.27 -5.96 -10.24
C PRO A 132 -4.76 -5.80 -10.32
N TRP A 133 -4.18 -5.04 -9.39
CA TRP A 133 -2.74 -4.81 -9.40
C TRP A 133 -1.97 -6.14 -9.36
N GLN A 134 -0.88 -6.18 -10.13
CA GLN A 134 0.07 -7.29 -10.19
C GLN A 134 1.49 -6.77 -10.06
N PRO A 135 2.38 -7.48 -9.32
CA PRO A 135 3.79 -7.12 -9.24
C PRO A 135 4.43 -7.08 -10.64
N THR A 136 5.06 -5.95 -10.98
CA THR A 136 5.79 -5.83 -12.24
C THR A 136 7.06 -6.69 -12.22
N ALA A 137 7.55 -7.10 -13.39
CA ALA A 137 8.78 -7.88 -13.50
C ALA A 137 9.99 -7.16 -12.88
N ASP A 138 10.03 -5.84 -12.99
CA ASP A 138 11.07 -5.00 -12.37
C ASP A 138 11.00 -5.00 -10.85
N LEU A 139 9.79 -4.94 -10.28
CA LEU A 139 9.59 -5.06 -8.84
C LEU A 139 10.08 -6.42 -8.33
N LEU A 140 9.77 -7.51 -9.03
CA LEU A 140 10.24 -8.86 -8.70
C LEU A 140 11.76 -8.97 -8.75
N ARG A 141 12.39 -8.40 -9.78
CA ARG A 141 13.85 -8.36 -9.93
C ARG A 141 14.50 -7.56 -8.79
N ASN A 142 13.92 -6.42 -8.41
CA ASN A 142 14.38 -5.62 -7.28
C ASN A 142 14.21 -6.35 -5.95
N ALA A 143 13.07 -7.01 -5.73
CA ALA A 143 12.83 -7.84 -4.55
C ALA A 143 13.88 -8.96 -4.42
N ALA A 144 14.22 -9.64 -5.52
CA ALA A 144 15.27 -10.66 -5.53
C ALA A 144 16.65 -10.08 -5.19
N ASN A 145 16.98 -8.89 -5.68
CA ASN A 145 18.26 -8.22 -5.37
C ASN A 145 18.35 -7.81 -3.90
N TYR A 146 17.31 -7.17 -3.37
CA TYR A 146 17.29 -6.77 -1.96
C TYR A 146 17.23 -7.97 -1.01
N SER A 147 16.54 -9.05 -1.40
CA SER A 147 16.52 -10.30 -0.63
C SER A 147 17.92 -10.88 -0.44
N ALA A 148 18.77 -10.82 -1.47
CA ALA A 148 20.17 -11.26 -1.34
C ALA A 148 20.94 -10.37 -0.34
N GLY A 149 20.80 -9.04 -0.45
CA GLY A 149 21.45 -8.10 0.48
C GLY A 149 21.00 -8.29 1.93
N VAL A 150 19.70 -8.51 2.18
CA VAL A 150 19.16 -8.76 3.52
C VAL A 150 19.68 -10.07 4.09
N LEU A 151 19.75 -11.15 3.29
CA LEU A 151 20.29 -12.44 3.73
C LEU A 151 21.79 -12.42 3.99
N LEU A 152 22.54 -11.50 3.39
CA LEU A 152 23.97 -11.31 3.65
C LEU A 152 24.26 -10.29 4.76
N SER A 153 23.22 -9.63 5.30
CA SER A 153 23.38 -8.67 6.38
C SER A 153 23.72 -9.35 7.70
N SER A 154 24.71 -8.82 8.42
CA SER A 154 25.03 -9.26 9.78
C SER A 154 24.05 -8.75 10.84
N LYS A 155 23.20 -7.76 10.49
CA LYS A 155 22.29 -7.12 11.44
C LYS A 155 20.96 -7.86 11.61
N ILE A 156 20.66 -8.87 10.78
CA ILE A 156 19.42 -9.64 10.90
C ILE A 156 19.55 -10.74 11.95
N ARG A 157 18.58 -10.81 12.87
CA ARG A 157 18.57 -11.81 13.94
C ARG A 157 18.11 -13.20 13.45
N THR A 158 17.27 -13.24 12.43
CA THR A 158 16.66 -14.48 11.90
C THR A 158 16.62 -14.46 10.38
N TYR A 159 17.03 -15.55 9.75
CA TYR A 159 17.00 -15.71 8.29
C TYR A 159 15.65 -16.22 7.76
N LYS A 160 14.69 -16.54 8.63
CA LYS A 160 13.36 -17.07 8.30
C LYS A 160 12.29 -16.25 9.05
N GLY A 161 11.07 -16.27 8.52
CA GLY A 161 9.91 -15.60 9.13
C GLY A 161 9.63 -14.23 8.52
N SER A 162 8.81 -13.44 9.22
CA SER A 162 8.37 -12.11 8.78
C SER A 162 9.47 -11.04 8.85
N VAL A 163 10.44 -11.18 9.76
CA VAL A 163 11.51 -10.19 9.94
C VAL A 163 12.26 -9.85 8.64
N PRO A 164 12.87 -10.81 7.91
CA PRO A 164 13.55 -10.48 6.65
C PRO A 164 12.57 -9.99 5.57
N THR A 165 11.34 -10.49 5.56
CA THR A 165 10.31 -10.06 4.61
C THR A 165 9.97 -8.59 4.81
N ASN A 166 9.73 -8.16 6.05
CA ASN A 166 9.41 -6.77 6.39
C ASN A 166 10.56 -5.83 6.02
N ILE A 167 11.81 -6.21 6.31
CA ILE A 167 12.99 -5.40 5.94
C ILE A 167 13.07 -5.20 4.42
N VAL A 168 12.87 -6.26 3.63
CA VAL A 168 12.88 -6.14 2.15
C VAL A 168 11.75 -5.25 1.67
N ILE A 169 10.55 -5.41 2.23
CA ILE A 169 9.38 -4.59 1.91
C ILE A 169 9.64 -3.11 2.24
N ASP A 170 10.21 -2.80 3.41
CA ASP A 170 10.52 -1.42 3.80
C ASP A 170 11.56 -0.79 2.87
N ILE A 171 12.56 -1.56 2.43
CA ILE A 171 13.52 -1.11 1.41
C ILE A 171 12.81 -0.85 0.08
N LEU A 172 11.90 -1.73 -0.33
CA LEU A 172 11.13 -1.56 -1.57
C LEU A 172 10.25 -0.31 -1.50
N LYS A 173 9.53 -0.07 -0.41
CA LYS A 173 8.74 1.17 -0.21
C LYS A 173 9.60 2.42 -0.33
N LYS A 174 10.82 2.39 0.23
CA LYS A 174 11.72 3.54 0.24
C LYS A 174 12.42 3.80 -1.11
N ARG A 175 12.60 2.78 -1.94
CA ARG A 175 13.50 2.84 -3.12
C ARG A 175 12.83 2.53 -4.45
N SER A 176 11.70 1.82 -4.48
CA SER A 176 10.98 1.45 -5.69
C SER A 176 9.80 2.38 -5.92
N THR A 177 9.67 2.87 -7.15
CA THR A 177 8.57 3.69 -7.63
C THR A 177 7.38 2.86 -8.12
N ASP A 178 7.49 1.53 -8.14
CA ASP A 178 6.55 0.65 -8.84
C ASP A 178 5.43 0.11 -7.93
N ILE A 179 5.44 0.49 -6.65
CA ILE A 179 4.39 0.14 -5.69
C ILE A 179 3.39 1.31 -5.67
N PRO A 180 2.12 1.09 -6.07
CA PRO A 180 1.11 2.12 -6.03
C PRO A 180 0.92 2.65 -4.59
N PRO A 181 0.65 3.97 -4.44
CA PRO A 181 0.31 4.50 -3.13
C PRO A 181 -0.99 3.85 -2.64
N GLY A 182 -1.00 3.38 -1.40
CA GLY A 182 -2.19 2.80 -0.78
C GLY A 182 -2.32 1.28 -0.89
N THR A 183 -1.44 0.57 -1.61
CA THR A 183 -1.43 -0.90 -1.68
C THR A 183 -1.37 -1.59 -0.30
N GLU A 184 -0.87 -0.90 0.72
CA GLU A 184 -0.84 -1.38 2.12
C GLU A 184 -2.23 -1.58 2.73
N HIS A 185 -3.21 -0.77 2.30
CA HIS A 185 -4.58 -0.84 2.81
C HIS A 185 -5.39 -1.93 2.12
N ASN A 186 -4.95 -2.41 0.95
CA ASN A 186 -5.58 -3.49 0.23
C ASN A 186 -4.92 -4.83 0.61
N PRO A 187 -5.55 -5.67 1.45
CA PRO A 187 -4.94 -6.91 1.93
C PRO A 187 -4.65 -7.90 0.80
N ALA A 188 -5.45 -7.90 -0.28
CA ALA A 188 -5.26 -8.81 -1.40
C ALA A 188 -3.99 -8.46 -2.20
N GLU A 189 -3.76 -7.18 -2.47
CA GLU A 189 -2.55 -6.71 -3.16
C GLU A 189 -1.32 -6.82 -2.26
N TRP A 190 -1.47 -6.46 -0.99
CA TRP A 190 -0.42 -6.61 0.01
C TRP A 190 0.05 -8.06 0.16
N SER A 191 -0.89 -9.01 0.13
CA SER A 191 -0.59 -10.44 0.16
C SER A 191 0.20 -10.88 -1.07
N LYS A 192 -0.13 -10.37 -2.28
CA LYS A 192 0.63 -10.68 -3.51
C LYS A 192 2.07 -10.19 -3.42
N LEU A 193 2.28 -8.96 -2.94
CA LEU A 193 3.62 -8.39 -2.74
C LEU A 193 4.40 -9.19 -1.70
N THR A 194 3.77 -9.50 -0.57
CA THR A 194 4.39 -10.26 0.53
C THR A 194 4.79 -11.66 0.06
N ALA A 195 3.92 -12.35 -0.68
CA ALA A 195 4.20 -13.66 -1.26
C ALA A 195 5.40 -13.60 -2.23
N ALA A 196 5.42 -12.62 -3.14
CA ALA A 196 6.53 -12.44 -4.08
C ALA A 196 7.88 -12.22 -3.36
N VAL A 197 7.90 -11.42 -2.29
CA VAL A 197 9.12 -11.19 -1.48
C VAL A 197 9.53 -12.46 -0.72
N GLN A 198 8.57 -13.20 -0.14
CA GLN A 198 8.84 -14.47 0.54
C GLN A 198 9.41 -15.53 -0.40
N ASP A 199 8.88 -15.60 -1.62
CA ASP A 199 9.37 -16.49 -2.68
C ASP A 199 10.80 -16.12 -3.07
N ALA A 200 11.08 -14.83 -3.29
CA ALA A 200 12.41 -14.35 -3.59
C ALA A 200 13.43 -14.70 -2.48
N LEU A 201 13.06 -14.49 -1.20
CA LEU A 201 13.88 -14.89 -0.06
C LEU A 201 14.11 -16.40 -0.02
N THR A 202 13.08 -17.20 -0.29
CA THR A 202 13.17 -18.67 -0.30
C THR A 202 14.09 -19.17 -1.41
N GLN A 203 13.93 -18.65 -2.63
CA GLN A 203 14.77 -18.98 -3.77
C GLN A 203 16.24 -18.59 -3.52
N LYS A 204 16.50 -17.40 -2.96
CA LYS A 204 17.87 -16.97 -2.62
C LYS A 204 18.50 -17.84 -1.53
N ARG A 205 17.78 -18.16 -0.44
CA ARG A 205 18.25 -19.10 0.59
C ARG A 205 18.58 -20.47 -0.02
N ALA A 206 17.71 -21.00 -0.88
CA ALA A 206 17.94 -22.27 -1.55
C ALA A 206 19.20 -22.23 -2.43
N ARG A 207 19.40 -21.15 -3.19
CA ARG A 207 20.63 -20.93 -3.98
C ARG A 207 21.87 -20.88 -3.07
N PHE A 208 21.85 -20.13 -1.98
CA PHE A 208 22.99 -20.03 -1.05
C PHE A 208 23.34 -21.38 -0.44
N LYS A 209 22.35 -22.14 0.04
CA LYS A 209 22.57 -23.50 0.55
C LYS A 209 23.22 -24.42 -0.48
N LYS A 210 22.78 -24.37 -1.74
CA LYS A 210 23.37 -25.16 -2.83
C LYS A 210 24.83 -24.77 -3.10
N LEU A 211 25.14 -23.48 -3.14
CA LEU A 211 26.50 -22.98 -3.35
C LEU A 211 27.43 -23.36 -2.19
N ILE A 212 26.96 -23.26 -0.93
CA ILE A 212 27.72 -23.70 0.24
C ILE A 212 27.97 -25.22 0.17
N ALA A 213 26.94 -26.01 -0.09
CA ALA A 213 27.07 -27.46 -0.20
C ALA A 213 28.07 -27.87 -1.30
N ALA A 214 28.00 -27.23 -2.47
CA ALA A 214 28.93 -27.45 -3.58
C ALA A 214 30.38 -27.06 -3.21
N SER A 215 30.57 -26.01 -2.41
CA SER A 215 31.90 -25.60 -1.94
C SER A 215 32.53 -26.57 -0.94
N LEU A 216 31.72 -27.23 -0.12
CA LEU A 216 32.18 -28.16 0.91
C LEU A 216 32.46 -29.56 0.34
N ASN A 217 31.53 -30.04 -0.48
CA ASN A 217 31.55 -31.37 -1.09
C ASN A 217 31.32 -31.22 -2.59
N PRO A 218 32.38 -30.97 -3.38
CA PRO A 218 32.30 -31.08 -4.83
C PRO A 218 32.06 -32.56 -5.17
N THR A 219 30.79 -32.97 -5.16
CA THR A 219 30.40 -34.30 -5.64
C THR A 219 30.31 -34.20 -7.16
N ASP A 220 31.31 -34.77 -7.83
CA ASP A 220 31.23 -34.94 -9.27
C ASP A 220 30.10 -35.95 -9.54
N LYS A 221 29.08 -35.59 -10.32
CA LYS A 221 27.88 -36.44 -10.47
C LYS A 221 28.19 -37.82 -11.08
N LYS A 222 29.41 -38.01 -11.61
CA LYS A 222 29.87 -39.22 -12.31
C LYS A 222 30.78 -40.12 -11.46
N SER A 223 31.47 -39.60 -10.45
CA SER A 223 32.30 -40.40 -9.56
C SER A 223 31.83 -40.17 -8.13
N LYS A 224 31.54 -41.24 -7.39
CA LYS A 224 31.26 -41.14 -5.94
C LYS A 224 32.49 -40.76 -5.12
N GLU A 225 33.60 -40.43 -5.79
CA GLU A 225 34.85 -40.01 -5.19
C GLU A 225 34.80 -38.51 -4.91
N HIS A 226 35.31 -38.11 -3.74
CA HIS A 226 35.34 -36.70 -3.37
C HIS A 226 36.36 -36.00 -4.25
N ALA A 227 35.97 -34.90 -4.91
CA ALA A 227 36.91 -34.17 -5.75
C ALA A 227 38.12 -33.68 -4.92
N PRO A 228 39.31 -33.58 -5.53
CA PRO A 228 40.53 -33.17 -4.85
C PRO A 228 40.35 -31.82 -4.14
N LYS A 229 41.01 -31.65 -2.98
CA LYS A 229 40.88 -30.46 -2.11
C LYS A 229 41.15 -29.12 -2.83
N GLU A 230 41.89 -29.16 -3.93
CA GLU A 230 42.28 -28.01 -4.74
C GLU A 230 41.11 -27.38 -5.52
N GLU A 231 40.01 -28.11 -5.72
CA GLU A 231 38.81 -27.62 -6.44
C GLU A 231 37.77 -26.95 -5.53
N ARG A 232 38.01 -26.89 -4.22
CA ARG A 232 37.08 -26.23 -3.29
C ARG A 232 37.16 -24.72 -3.47
N LEU A 233 36.01 -24.09 -3.69
CA LEU A 233 35.91 -22.64 -3.83
C LEU A 233 36.48 -21.94 -2.59
N ASN A 234 37.40 -21.00 -2.80
CA ASN A 234 37.86 -20.12 -1.75
C ASN A 234 36.67 -19.30 -1.22
N ILE A 235 36.67 -18.96 0.09
CA ILE A 235 35.63 -18.13 0.70
C ILE A 235 35.36 -16.84 -0.10
N PHE A 236 36.39 -16.22 -0.68
CA PHE A 236 36.23 -15.05 -1.54
C PHE A 236 35.41 -15.37 -2.80
N GLN A 237 35.74 -16.46 -3.51
CA GLN A 237 35.02 -16.90 -4.70
C GLN A 237 33.57 -17.28 -4.36
N LEU A 238 33.34 -17.93 -3.22
CA LEU A 238 32.01 -18.27 -2.74
C LEU A 238 31.18 -17.00 -2.46
N THR A 239 31.77 -16.00 -1.80
CA THR A 239 31.08 -14.71 -1.56
C THR A 239 30.78 -13.97 -2.85
N GLN A 240 31.69 -14.01 -3.84
CA GLN A 240 31.47 -13.44 -5.16
C GLN A 240 30.31 -14.15 -5.88
N ALA A 241 30.21 -15.48 -5.77
CA ALA A 241 29.10 -16.26 -6.32
C ALA A 241 27.75 -15.98 -5.64
N PHE A 242 27.72 -15.56 -4.38
CA PHE A 242 26.49 -15.14 -3.70
C PHE A 242 25.94 -13.82 -4.25
N VAL A 243 26.83 -12.87 -4.54
CA VAL A 243 26.44 -11.54 -5.04
C VAL A 243 26.29 -11.49 -6.56
N GLU A 244 26.68 -12.54 -7.27
CA GLU A 244 26.55 -12.63 -8.73
C GLU A 244 25.09 -12.45 -9.19
N GLY A 245 24.90 -11.50 -10.11
CA GLY A 245 23.59 -11.10 -10.65
C GLY A 245 22.79 -10.19 -9.71
N THR A 246 23.41 -9.67 -8.65
CA THR A 246 22.82 -8.67 -7.76
C THR A 246 23.53 -7.32 -7.90
N ARG A 247 22.93 -6.25 -7.38
CA ARG A 247 23.58 -4.94 -7.28
C ARG A 247 24.58 -4.84 -6.12
N CYS A 248 24.75 -5.91 -5.33
CA CYS A 248 25.72 -5.94 -4.24
C CYS A 248 27.12 -6.20 -4.80
N SER A 249 28.11 -5.44 -4.36
CA SER A 249 29.52 -5.67 -4.70
C SER A 249 30.28 -6.22 -3.50
N SER A 250 31.09 -7.26 -3.71
CA SER A 250 32.07 -7.70 -2.73
C SER A 250 33.28 -6.77 -2.83
N VAL A 251 33.37 -5.79 -1.94
CA VAL A 251 34.57 -4.95 -1.84
C VAL A 251 35.67 -5.83 -1.24
N ARG A 252 36.75 -6.10 -1.99
CA ARG A 252 37.97 -6.62 -1.37
C ARG A 252 38.38 -5.57 -0.35
N PRO A 253 38.64 -5.94 0.92
CA PRO A 253 39.23 -4.99 1.83
C PRO A 253 40.57 -4.57 1.21
N HIS A 254 40.61 -3.39 0.59
CA HIS A 254 41.86 -2.68 0.38
C HIS A 254 42.45 -2.59 1.78
N SER A 255 43.58 -3.29 1.99
CA SER A 255 44.40 -3.30 3.20
C SER A 255 43.74 -2.57 4.36
N PHE A 256 43.03 -3.30 5.23
CA PHE A 256 42.32 -2.76 6.39
C PHE A 256 43.26 -1.84 7.17
N ASP A 257 43.19 -0.55 6.87
CA ASP A 257 44.03 0.47 7.50
C ASP A 257 43.35 0.76 8.83
N ALA A 258 43.77 0.03 9.86
CA ALA A 258 43.15 -0.02 11.20
C ALA A 258 43.11 1.33 11.93
N ARG A 259 43.47 2.44 11.28
CA ARG A 259 43.49 3.80 11.82
C ARG A 259 42.25 4.63 11.49
N ALA A 260 41.40 4.22 10.56
CA ALA A 260 40.16 4.95 10.27
C ALA A 260 39.05 4.49 11.24
N GLY A 261 38.96 5.17 12.38
CA GLY A 261 37.96 4.94 13.42
C GLY A 261 36.53 5.01 12.87
N TRP A 262 35.74 4.00 13.22
CA TRP A 262 34.30 3.93 12.96
C TRP A 262 33.60 4.99 13.81
N THR A 263 33.29 6.13 13.19
CA THR A 263 32.32 7.10 13.73
C THR A 263 31.06 7.04 12.86
N GLU A 264 29.93 6.83 13.55
CA GLU A 264 28.54 7.03 13.11
C GLU A 264 27.95 6.06 12.08
N LEU A 265 27.13 5.13 12.60
CA LEU A 265 25.80 4.75 12.07
C LEU A 265 24.98 4.02 13.13
#